data_AF-A0A7C3TNB5-F1
#
_entry.id   AF-A0A7C3TNB5-F1
#
_cell.length_a   1.000
_cell.length_b   1.000
_cell.length_c   1.000
_cell.angle_alpha   90.00
_cell.angle_beta   90.00
_cell.angle_gamma   90.00
#
_symmetry.space_group_name_H-M   'P 1'
#
loop_
_entity.id
_entity.type
_entity.pdbx_description
1 polymer ?
#
loop_
_entity_poly.entity_id
_entity_poly.type
_entity_poly.pdbx_seq_one_letter_code
_entity_poly.pdbx_strand_id
1 'polypeptide(L)'
;YEPFGIVALEAMAAKVPVVVSDTGGLSEIVEHDKTGVKVYPDNSDSVAWGILKVLKDQAFANKIRENAYQNVIENYNWNKIAEETIKVYREVVTLAQPKIVTKSKVEFPSFKFDSYSEEFRILLSLYTLGAIDSEHARSAEELSSMLKIKVKEIIRLLQKLIGFGYIETSRNRLKRLRYHLTKFGIIKACSLFS
;
A
#
# COMPACT_ATOMS: atom_id res chain seq x y z
N TYR A 1 -8.94 -0.25 -19.21
CA TYR A 1 -9.93 -0.96 -18.38
C TYR A 1 -9.81 -0.43 -16.96
N GLU A 2 -10.88 0.14 -16.42
CA GLU A 2 -10.93 0.73 -15.09
C GLU A 2 -12.06 0.04 -14.30
N PRO A 3 -11.75 -0.79 -13.29
CA PRO A 3 -12.74 -1.65 -12.66
C PRO A 3 -13.63 -0.93 -11.64
N PHE A 4 -13.17 0.15 -11.01
CA PHE A 4 -13.90 0.77 -9.90
C PHE A 4 -14.44 2.16 -10.22
N GLY A 5 -13.79 2.91 -11.11
CA GLY A 5 -14.26 4.24 -11.53
C GLY A 5 -14.22 5.31 -10.44
N ILE A 6 -13.36 5.14 -9.41
CA ILE A 6 -13.20 6.08 -8.30
C ILE A 6 -12.85 7.49 -8.81
N VAL A 7 -12.02 7.59 -9.84
CA VAL A 7 -11.63 8.88 -10.46
C VAL A 7 -12.85 9.64 -11.01
N ALA A 8 -13.84 8.93 -11.56
CA ALA A 8 -15.08 9.57 -12.00
C ALA A 8 -15.86 10.11 -10.80
N LEU A 9 -16.00 9.33 -9.71
CA LEU A 9 -16.67 9.78 -8.49
C LEU A 9 -15.99 11.01 -7.87
N GLU A 10 -14.65 11.06 -7.84
CA GLU A 10 -13.88 12.21 -7.36
C GLU A 10 -14.17 13.46 -8.20
N ALA A 11 -14.16 13.34 -9.53
CA ALA A 11 -14.47 14.44 -10.42
C ALA A 11 -15.93 14.92 -10.28
N MET A 12 -16.88 13.99 -10.17
CA MET A 12 -18.29 14.29 -9.94
C MET A 12 -18.49 15.01 -8.59
N ALA A 13 -17.82 14.55 -7.52
CA ALA A 13 -17.83 15.18 -6.20
C ALA A 13 -17.22 16.59 -6.23
N ALA A 14 -16.17 16.79 -7.02
CA ALA A 14 -15.52 18.08 -7.23
C ALA A 14 -16.32 19.05 -8.13
N LYS A 15 -17.53 18.66 -8.55
CA LYS A 15 -18.33 19.41 -9.53
C LYS A 15 -17.50 19.67 -10.80
N VAL A 16 -16.96 18.62 -11.40
CA VAL A 16 -16.30 18.68 -12.71
C VAL A 16 -17.07 17.78 -13.68
N PRO A 17 -17.48 18.27 -14.87
CA PRO A 17 -18.12 17.43 -15.86
C PRO A 17 -17.14 16.35 -16.35
N VAL A 18 -17.61 15.12 -16.46
CA VAL A 18 -16.78 13.96 -16.84
C VAL A 18 -17.12 13.47 -18.25
N VAL A 19 -16.06 13.11 -18.98
CA VAL A 19 -16.14 12.37 -20.24
C VAL A 19 -15.38 11.05 -20.02
N VAL A 20 -16.08 9.91 -20.12
CA VAL A 20 -15.51 8.59 -19.78
C VAL A 20 -15.72 7.59 -20.91
N SER A 21 -14.77 6.67 -21.09
CA SER A 21 -14.97 5.54 -21.99
C SER A 21 -16.04 4.59 -21.44
N ASP A 22 -16.90 4.07 -22.32
CA ASP A 22 -17.99 3.17 -21.98
C ASP A 22 -17.50 1.75 -21.67
N THR A 23 -16.69 1.61 -20.62
CA THR A 23 -16.08 0.34 -20.21
C THR A 23 -15.90 0.25 -18.69
N GLY A 24 -16.06 -0.94 -18.11
CA GLY A 24 -15.79 -1.20 -16.69
C GLY A 24 -16.64 -0.36 -15.74
N GLY A 25 -16.10 -0.07 -14.55
CA GLY A 25 -16.80 0.67 -13.50
C GLY A 25 -17.17 2.10 -13.91
N LEU A 26 -16.45 2.71 -14.88
CA LEU A 26 -16.81 4.02 -15.42
C LEU A 26 -18.17 4.01 -16.13
N SER A 27 -18.49 2.93 -16.84
CA SER A 27 -19.80 2.77 -17.49
C SER A 27 -20.93 2.59 -16.48
N GLU A 28 -20.65 1.92 -15.36
CA GLU A 28 -21.64 1.68 -14.32
C GLU A 28 -21.95 2.95 -13.51
N ILE A 29 -20.93 3.78 -13.25
CA ILE A 29 -21.05 4.99 -12.42
C ILE A 29 -21.66 6.16 -13.20
N VAL A 30 -21.26 6.35 -14.46
CA VAL A 30 -21.66 7.51 -15.25
C VAL A 30 -22.90 7.18 -16.08
N GLU A 31 -23.94 8.00 -15.99
CA GLU A 31 -25.13 7.92 -16.85
C GLU A 31 -24.97 8.91 -18.01
N HIS A 32 -24.96 8.39 -19.24
CA HIS A 32 -24.74 9.20 -20.45
C HIS A 32 -25.78 10.33 -20.57
N ASP A 33 -25.29 11.55 -20.81
CA ASP A 33 -26.06 12.80 -20.96
C ASP A 33 -26.87 13.23 -19.72
N LYS A 34 -26.69 12.52 -18.60
CA LYS A 34 -27.33 12.83 -17.33
C LYS A 34 -26.32 13.23 -16.27
N THR A 35 -25.31 12.40 -16.01
CA THR A 35 -24.24 12.66 -15.03
C THR A 35 -22.85 12.76 -15.67
N GLY A 36 -22.74 12.49 -16.96
CA GLY A 36 -21.52 12.66 -17.73
C GLY A 36 -21.70 12.26 -19.18
N VAL A 37 -20.62 12.30 -19.96
CA VAL A 37 -20.63 11.86 -21.36
C VAL A 37 -19.87 10.56 -21.48
N LYS A 38 -20.51 9.53 -22.06
CA LYS A 38 -19.83 8.29 -22.42
C LYS A 38 -19.33 8.38 -23.86
N VAL A 39 -18.16 7.82 -24.10
CA VAL A 39 -17.54 7.73 -25.42
C VAL A 39 -17.13 6.30 -25.70
N TYR A 40 -17.09 5.92 -26.98
CA TYR A 40 -16.67 4.57 -27.35
C TYR A 40 -15.20 4.33 -27.00
N PRO A 41 -14.85 3.17 -26.42
CA PRO A 41 -13.46 2.80 -26.21
C PRO A 41 -12.71 2.69 -27.54
N ASP A 42 -11.41 2.97 -27.50
CA ASP A 42 -10.51 2.88 -28.66
C ASP A 42 -10.95 3.69 -29.90
N ASN A 43 -11.74 4.75 -29.68
CA ASN A 43 -12.25 5.62 -30.72
C ASN A 43 -11.94 7.09 -30.41
N SER A 44 -10.89 7.62 -31.02
CA SER A 44 -10.45 9.01 -30.84
C SER A 44 -11.47 10.05 -31.29
N ASP A 45 -12.25 9.76 -32.33
CA ASP A 45 -13.28 10.68 -32.82
C ASP A 45 -14.42 10.80 -31.81
N SER A 46 -14.80 9.67 -31.18
CA SER A 46 -15.79 9.66 -30.12
C SER A 46 -15.34 10.43 -28.89
N VAL A 47 -14.06 10.32 -28.51
CA VAL A 47 -13.46 11.09 -27.40
C VAL A 47 -13.49 12.58 -27.74
N ALA A 48 -13.02 12.96 -28.92
CA ALA A 48 -13.00 14.35 -29.37
C ALA A 48 -14.41 14.96 -29.38
N TRP A 49 -15.40 14.20 -29.89
CA TRP A 49 -16.80 14.61 -29.85
C TRP A 49 -17.30 14.84 -28.41
N GLY A 50 -17.01 13.92 -27.48
CA GLY A 50 -17.48 14.02 -26.10
C GLY A 50 -16.90 15.24 -25.38
N ILE A 51 -15.60 15.49 -25.57
CA ILE A 51 -14.93 16.69 -25.04
C ILE A 51 -15.55 17.95 -25.64
N LEU A 52 -15.70 18.01 -26.96
CA LEU A 52 -16.28 19.18 -27.63
C LEU A 52 -17.73 19.43 -27.23
N LYS A 53 -18.54 18.39 -27.00
CA LYS A 53 -19.91 18.51 -26.51
C LYS A 53 -19.97 19.23 -25.16
N VAL A 54 -19.10 18.83 -24.23
CA VAL A 54 -19.03 19.47 -22.90
C VAL A 54 -18.47 20.90 -23.00
N LEU A 55 -17.48 21.15 -23.84
CA LEU A 55 -16.86 22.48 -23.95
C LEU A 55 -17.68 23.50 -24.73
N LYS A 56 -18.50 23.07 -25.70
CA LYS A 56 -19.29 23.98 -26.56
C LYS A 56 -20.63 24.38 -25.96
N ASP A 57 -21.20 23.57 -25.08
CA ASP A 57 -22.49 23.84 -24.44
C ASP A 57 -22.34 23.95 -22.92
N GLN A 58 -22.19 25.19 -22.46
CA GLN A 58 -22.01 25.50 -21.05
C GLN A 58 -23.25 25.15 -20.21
N ALA A 59 -24.46 25.27 -20.79
CA ALA A 59 -25.70 24.96 -20.08
C ALA A 59 -25.82 23.44 -19.86
N PHE A 60 -25.50 22.65 -20.89
CA PHE A 60 -25.39 21.21 -20.78
C PHE A 60 -24.33 20.79 -19.77
N ALA A 61 -23.12 21.36 -19.84
CA ALA A 61 -22.03 21.06 -18.90
C ALA A 61 -22.42 21.35 -17.44
N ASN A 62 -23.08 22.48 -17.20
CA ASN A 62 -23.58 22.85 -15.86
C ASN A 62 -24.64 21.86 -15.36
N LYS A 63 -25.56 21.43 -16.24
CA LYS A 63 -26.62 20.47 -15.92
C LYS A 63 -26.05 19.10 -15.53
N ILE A 64 -25.19 18.52 -16.37
CA ILE A 64 -24.64 17.19 -16.11
C ILE A 64 -23.76 17.18 -14.85
N ARG A 65 -23.00 18.25 -14.62
CA ARG A 65 -22.16 18.40 -13.43
C ARG A 65 -22.99 18.44 -12.15
N GLU A 66 -24.09 19.20 -12.13
CA GLU A 66 -24.93 19.28 -10.93
C GLU A 66 -25.63 17.94 -10.67
N ASN A 67 -26.18 17.31 -11.71
CA ASN A 67 -26.75 15.96 -11.59
C ASN A 67 -25.74 14.94 -11.07
N ALA A 68 -24.50 15.00 -11.57
CA ALA A 68 -23.42 14.12 -11.14
C ALA A 68 -23.09 14.31 -9.66
N TYR A 69 -22.96 15.55 -9.22
CA TYR A 69 -22.71 15.89 -7.83
C TYR A 69 -23.83 15.38 -6.91
N GLN A 70 -25.10 15.59 -7.28
CA GLN A 70 -26.24 15.08 -6.52
C GLN A 70 -26.22 13.54 -6.45
N ASN A 71 -25.95 12.86 -7.57
CA ASN A 71 -25.84 11.39 -7.59
C ASN A 71 -24.76 10.89 -6.61
N VAL A 72 -23.58 11.52 -6.58
CA VAL A 72 -22.51 11.15 -5.63
C VAL A 72 -22.96 11.29 -4.18
N ILE A 73 -23.59 12.39 -3.81
CA ILE A 73 -24.06 12.63 -2.44
C ILE A 73 -25.13 11.60 -2.04
N GLU A 74 -26.06 11.31 -2.93
CA GLU A 74 -27.21 10.44 -2.65
C GLU A 74 -26.84 8.96 -2.62
N ASN A 75 -25.91 8.52 -3.47
CA ASN A 75 -25.65 7.10 -3.72
C ASN A 75 -24.27 6.61 -3.29
N TYR A 76 -23.27 7.50 -3.25
CA TYR A 76 -21.87 7.12 -2.99
C TYR A 76 -21.35 7.73 -1.67
N ASN A 77 -22.24 8.10 -0.76
CA ASN A 77 -21.84 8.53 0.58
C ASN A 77 -21.48 7.31 1.47
N TRP A 78 -20.45 7.47 2.28
CA TRP A 78 -19.93 6.40 3.14
C TRP A 78 -20.95 5.86 4.15
N ASN A 79 -21.87 6.69 4.64
CA ASN A 79 -22.88 6.25 5.61
C ASN A 79 -23.84 5.23 4.96
N LYS A 80 -24.34 5.54 3.76
CA LYS A 80 -25.22 4.66 2.98
C LYS A 80 -24.50 3.37 2.59
N ILE A 81 -23.28 3.47 2.08
CA ILE A 81 -22.47 2.29 1.72
C ILE A 81 -22.26 1.39 2.94
N ALA A 82 -21.97 1.98 4.11
CA ALA A 82 -21.81 1.22 5.35
C ALA A 82 -23.12 0.54 5.78
N GLU A 83 -24.26 1.24 5.70
CA GLU A 83 -25.57 0.68 6.01
C GLU A 83 -25.96 -0.48 5.08
N GLU A 84 -25.78 -0.31 3.77
CA GLU A 84 -26.02 -1.35 2.76
C GLU A 84 -25.11 -2.56 2.98
N THR A 85 -23.83 -2.32 3.28
CA THR A 85 -22.88 -3.38 3.61
C THR A 85 -23.35 -4.14 4.86
N ILE A 86 -23.68 -3.45 5.95
CA ILE A 86 -24.18 -4.06 7.19
C ILE A 86 -25.44 -4.90 6.92
N LYS A 87 -26.34 -4.43 6.06
CA LYS A 87 -27.56 -5.16 5.68
C LYS A 87 -27.22 -6.51 5.06
N VAL A 88 -26.29 -6.54 4.09
CA VAL A 88 -25.83 -7.80 3.46
C VAL A 88 -25.21 -8.74 4.50
N TYR A 89 -24.36 -8.23 5.40
CA TYR A 89 -23.79 -9.06 6.47
C TYR A 89 -24.87 -9.64 7.40
N ARG A 90 -25.90 -8.86 7.75
CA ARG A 90 -27.02 -9.36 8.58
C ARG A 90 -27.83 -10.44 7.86
N GLU A 91 -28.10 -10.26 6.57
CA GLU A 91 -28.78 -11.28 5.75
C GLU A 91 -27.99 -12.59 5.74
N VAL A 92 -26.67 -12.52 5.51
CA VAL A 92 -25.80 -13.70 5.49
C VAL A 92 -25.71 -14.36 6.86
N VAL A 93 -25.59 -13.60 7.97
CA VAL A 93 -25.57 -14.14 9.34
C VAL A 93 -26.90 -14.81 9.71
N THR A 94 -28.01 -14.36 9.14
CA THR A 94 -29.33 -14.97 9.38
C THR A 94 -29.46 -16.29 8.60
N LEU A 95 -28.93 -16.34 7.37
CA LEU A 95 -29.02 -17.51 6.48
C LEU A 95 -27.98 -18.59 6.81
N ALA A 96 -26.76 -18.18 7.14
CA ALA A 96 -25.71 -19.07 7.58
C ALA A 96 -25.83 -19.19 9.10
N GLN A 97 -26.13 -20.38 9.62
CA GLN A 97 -25.78 -20.70 11.00
C GLN A 97 -24.29 -21.08 10.99
N PRO A 98 -23.35 -20.15 11.28
CA PRO A 98 -21.93 -20.49 11.25
C PRO A 98 -21.69 -21.59 12.27
N LYS A 99 -21.34 -22.78 11.81
CA LYS A 99 -20.77 -23.80 12.69
C LYS A 99 -19.46 -23.22 13.21
N ILE A 100 -19.42 -22.89 14.50
CA ILE A 100 -18.19 -22.48 15.17
C ILE A 100 -17.23 -23.67 15.08
N VAL A 101 -16.32 -23.63 14.10
CA VAL A 101 -15.20 -24.55 14.05
C VAL A 101 -14.14 -23.96 14.97
N THR A 102 -14.00 -24.53 16.16
CA THR A 102 -12.84 -24.28 17.02
C THR A 102 -11.61 -24.72 16.26
N LYS A 103 -10.85 -23.76 15.70
CA LYS A 103 -9.52 -24.03 15.15
C LYS A 103 -8.69 -24.67 16.26
N SER A 104 -8.02 -25.77 15.95
CA SER A 104 -6.99 -26.35 16.82
C SER A 104 -6.03 -25.25 17.24
N LYS A 105 -5.67 -25.22 18.52
CA LYS A 105 -4.72 -24.24 19.08
C LYS A 105 -3.42 -24.29 18.27
N VAL A 106 -3.19 -23.28 17.43
CA VAL A 106 -1.94 -23.16 16.67
C VAL A 106 -0.88 -22.67 17.65
N GLU A 107 0.05 -23.54 18.02
CA GLU A 107 1.24 -23.13 18.75
C GLU A 107 2.19 -22.43 17.79
N PHE A 108 2.34 -21.11 17.95
CA PHE A 108 3.37 -20.37 17.24
C PHE A 108 4.73 -20.64 17.91
N PRO A 109 5.79 -20.91 17.15
CA PRO A 109 7.13 -21.02 17.73
C PRO A 109 7.48 -19.71 18.43
N SER A 110 7.94 -19.79 19.68
CA SER A 110 8.32 -18.59 20.43
C SER A 110 9.62 -18.04 19.85
N PHE A 111 9.55 -16.92 19.11
CA PHE A 111 10.73 -16.20 18.67
C PHE A 111 11.40 -15.52 19.88
N LYS A 112 12.47 -16.12 20.40
CA LYS A 112 13.25 -15.57 21.53
C LYS A 112 14.48 -14.84 20.99
N PHE A 113 14.34 -13.57 20.67
CA PHE A 113 15.44 -12.76 20.11
C PHE A 113 16.75 -12.84 20.91
N ASP A 114 16.63 -12.82 22.24
CA ASP A 114 17.79 -12.81 23.13
C ASP A 114 18.46 -14.18 23.31
N SER A 115 17.88 -15.28 22.80
CA SER A 115 18.53 -16.59 22.83
C SER A 115 19.50 -16.82 21.66
N TYR A 116 19.52 -15.94 20.65
CA TYR A 116 20.44 -16.05 19.52
C TYR A 116 21.81 -15.44 19.86
N SER A 117 22.85 -15.88 19.11
CA SER A 117 24.18 -15.29 19.25
C SER A 117 24.16 -13.79 18.94
N GLU A 118 25.06 -13.03 19.55
CA GLU A 118 25.11 -11.57 19.35
C GLU A 118 25.37 -11.20 17.89
N GLU A 119 26.19 -11.98 17.17
CA GLU A 119 26.39 -11.83 15.72
C GLU A 119 25.08 -11.96 14.96
N PHE A 120 24.30 -12.98 15.29
CA PHE A 120 23.03 -13.23 14.63
C PHE A 120 22.01 -12.14 14.94
N ARG A 121 21.97 -11.67 16.19
CA ARG A 121 21.12 -10.54 16.63
C ARG A 121 21.47 -9.26 15.87
N ILE A 122 22.75 -9.01 15.57
CA ILE A 122 23.19 -7.89 14.73
C ILE A 122 22.68 -8.05 13.30
N LEU A 123 22.87 -9.23 12.68
CA LEU A 123 22.41 -9.48 11.31
C LEU A 123 20.90 -9.31 11.18
N LEU A 124 20.15 -9.87 12.13
CA LEU A 124 18.70 -9.75 12.14
C LEU A 124 18.25 -8.31 12.38
N SER A 125 18.93 -7.56 13.27
CA SER A 125 18.61 -6.15 13.50
C SER A 125 18.87 -5.28 12.27
N LEU A 126 19.97 -5.52 11.56
CA LEU A 126 20.25 -4.81 10.30
C LEU A 126 19.18 -5.14 9.25
N TYR A 127 18.78 -6.41 9.15
CA TYR A 127 17.72 -6.84 8.22
C TYR A 127 16.37 -6.18 8.54
N THR A 128 15.94 -6.22 9.80
CA THR A 128 14.65 -5.63 10.22
C THR A 128 14.62 -4.11 10.09
N LEU A 129 15.78 -3.45 10.21
CA LEU A 129 15.93 -2.01 9.99
C LEU A 129 16.06 -1.62 8.51
N GLY A 130 16.07 -2.59 7.59
CA GLY A 130 16.25 -2.35 6.16
C GLY A 130 17.66 -1.92 5.78
N ALA A 131 18.67 -2.15 6.62
CA ALA A 131 20.07 -1.82 6.36
C ALA A 131 20.70 -2.84 5.41
N ILE A 132 20.16 -2.93 4.19
CA ILE A 132 20.57 -3.85 3.12
C ILE A 132 21.37 -3.16 2.01
N ASP A 133 21.57 -1.85 2.14
CA ASP A 133 22.34 -1.01 1.23
C ASP A 133 23.04 0.13 1.99
N SER A 134 23.83 0.93 1.27
CA SER A 134 24.57 2.05 1.84
C SER A 134 23.70 3.21 2.32
N GLU A 135 22.49 3.38 1.76
CA GLU A 135 21.58 4.49 2.11
C GLU A 135 20.93 4.26 3.47
N HIS A 136 20.59 3.02 3.77
CA HIS A 136 19.94 2.59 5.01
C HIS A 136 20.92 2.04 6.06
N ALA A 137 22.22 2.07 5.78
CA ALA A 137 23.28 1.61 6.67
C ALA A 137 23.18 2.24 8.07
N ARG A 138 23.54 1.49 9.12
CA ARG A 138 23.42 1.87 10.54
C ARG A 138 24.75 2.12 11.21
N SER A 139 24.79 2.91 12.28
CA SER A 139 26.01 3.10 13.07
C SER A 139 26.15 2.07 14.20
N ALA A 140 27.37 1.92 14.73
CA ALA A 140 27.62 1.02 15.86
C ALA A 140 26.89 1.48 17.13
N GLU A 141 26.70 2.78 17.31
CA GLU A 141 25.97 3.38 18.43
C GLU A 141 24.47 3.07 18.36
N GLU A 142 23.86 3.15 17.17
CA GLU A 142 22.46 2.76 16.94
C GLU A 142 22.25 1.29 17.33
N LEU A 143 23.11 0.39 16.84
CA LEU A 143 23.05 -1.04 17.16
C LEU A 143 23.31 -1.32 18.64
N SER A 144 24.25 -0.61 19.26
CA SER A 144 24.55 -0.70 20.70
C SER A 144 23.34 -0.33 21.55
N SER A 145 22.67 0.77 21.22
CA SER A 145 21.46 1.22 21.91
C SER A 145 20.32 0.21 21.78
N MET A 146 20.13 -0.38 20.60
CA MET A 146 19.06 -1.35 20.35
C MET A 146 19.30 -2.68 21.05
N LEU A 147 20.52 -3.21 20.96
CA LEU A 147 20.87 -4.53 21.48
C LEU A 147 21.24 -4.52 22.96
N LYS A 148 21.39 -3.32 23.56
CA LYS A 148 21.90 -3.12 24.93
C LYS A 148 23.28 -3.76 25.15
N ILE A 149 24.10 -3.79 24.10
CA ILE A 149 25.48 -4.28 24.11
C ILE A 149 26.42 -3.07 24.04
N LYS A 150 27.56 -3.11 24.74
CA LYS A 150 28.55 -2.01 24.71
C LYS A 150 29.04 -1.74 23.29
N VAL A 151 29.15 -0.47 22.89
CA VAL A 151 29.61 -0.06 21.55
C VAL A 151 30.93 -0.74 21.13
N LYS A 152 31.89 -0.86 22.04
CA LYS A 152 33.17 -1.54 21.80
C LYS A 152 32.99 -3.00 21.35
N GLU A 153 32.02 -3.68 21.95
CA GLU A 153 31.71 -5.08 21.63
C GLU A 153 30.96 -5.19 20.30
N ILE A 154 30.02 -4.27 20.03
CA ILE A 154 29.37 -4.17 18.72
C ILE A 154 30.41 -3.99 17.60
N ILE A 155 31.40 -3.10 17.78
CA ILE A 155 32.46 -2.88 16.78
C ILE A 155 33.26 -4.17 16.54
N ARG A 156 33.61 -4.90 17.61
CA ARG A 156 34.33 -6.18 17.52
C ARG A 156 33.53 -7.22 16.71
N LEU A 157 32.23 -7.34 16.99
CA LEU A 157 31.34 -8.27 16.30
C LEU A 157 31.11 -7.86 14.84
N LEU A 158 30.95 -6.56 14.55
CA LEU A 158 30.84 -6.04 13.19
C LEU A 158 32.10 -6.33 12.36
N GLN A 159 33.30 -6.15 12.94
CA GLN A 159 34.56 -6.52 12.28
C GLN A 159 34.63 -8.01 11.95
N LYS A 160 34.18 -8.87 12.88
CA LYS A 160 34.07 -10.32 12.65
C LYS A 160 33.11 -10.64 11.51
N LEU A 161 31.93 -10.00 11.50
CA LEU A 161 30.90 -10.19 10.46
C LEU A 161 31.33 -9.66 9.07
N ILE A 162 32.12 -8.59 9.03
CA ILE A 162 32.80 -8.12 7.81
C ILE A 162 33.79 -9.16 7.32
N GLY A 163 34.59 -9.76 8.23
CA GLY A 163 35.50 -10.85 7.89
C GLY A 163 34.81 -12.08 7.30
N PHE A 164 33.55 -12.34 7.69
CA PHE A 164 32.73 -13.40 7.11
C PHE A 164 31.98 -12.98 5.83
N GLY A 165 32.11 -11.72 5.38
CA GLY A 165 31.43 -11.20 4.19
C GLY A 165 29.93 -11.00 4.37
N TYR A 166 29.42 -10.95 5.61
CA TYR A 166 28.00 -10.72 5.89
C TYR A 166 27.63 -9.23 5.97
N ILE A 167 28.61 -8.39 6.27
CA ILE A 167 28.42 -6.94 6.43
C ILE A 167 29.46 -6.19 5.60
N GLU A 168 29.02 -5.10 5.00
CA GLU A 168 29.87 -4.10 4.34
C GLU A 168 29.79 -2.75 5.07
N THR A 169 30.77 -1.90 4.79
CA THR A 169 30.85 -0.57 5.38
C THR A 169 30.68 0.53 4.35
N SER A 170 29.88 1.53 4.68
CA SER A 170 29.80 2.79 3.94
C SER A 170 30.22 3.96 4.85
N ARG A 171 30.35 5.17 4.28
CA ARG A 171 30.59 6.39 5.04
C ARG A 171 29.48 7.39 4.78
N ASN A 172 28.99 8.03 5.84
CA ASN A 172 28.03 9.12 5.69
C ASN A 172 28.73 10.44 5.31
N ARG A 173 27.94 11.52 5.11
CA ARG A 173 28.44 12.88 4.77
C ARG A 173 29.46 13.42 5.78
N LEU A 174 29.43 12.96 7.03
CA LEU A 174 30.37 13.32 8.10
C LEU A 174 31.57 12.35 8.21
N LYS A 175 31.81 11.52 7.19
CA LYS A 175 32.86 10.49 7.12
C LYS A 175 32.80 9.41 8.22
N ARG A 176 31.69 9.29 8.95
CA ARG A 176 31.48 8.26 9.98
C ARG A 176 31.14 6.93 9.33
N LEU A 177 31.68 5.83 9.88
CA LEU A 177 31.41 4.47 9.41
C LEU A 177 29.95 4.10 9.66
N ARG A 178 29.36 3.45 8.66
CA ARG A 178 28.01 2.87 8.68
C ARG A 178 28.11 1.44 8.16
N TYR A 179 27.22 0.58 8.62
CA TYR A 179 27.25 -0.86 8.37
C TYR A 179 25.92 -1.30 7.74
N HIS A 180 25.99 -2.11 6.69
CA HIS A 180 24.82 -2.71 6.03
C HIS A 180 25.10 -4.16 5.64
N LEU A 181 24.04 -4.94 5.45
CA LEU A 181 24.15 -6.33 5.05
C LEU A 181 24.62 -6.44 3.60
N THR A 182 25.39 -7.49 3.33
CA THR A 182 25.59 -8.00 1.98
C THR A 182 24.45 -8.96 1.61
N LYS A 183 24.42 -9.42 0.35
CA LYS A 183 23.51 -10.51 -0.07
C LYS A 183 23.67 -11.76 0.81
N PHE A 184 24.90 -12.13 1.19
CA PHE A 184 25.16 -13.26 2.08
C PHE A 184 24.67 -12.98 3.51
N GLY A 185 24.81 -11.74 3.99
CA GLY A 185 24.27 -11.32 5.29
C GLY A 185 22.75 -11.42 5.35
N ILE A 186 22.05 -11.03 4.29
CA ILE A 186 20.59 -11.17 4.17
C ILE A 186 20.17 -12.64 4.23
N ILE A 187 20.80 -13.49 3.42
CA ILE A 187 20.53 -14.94 3.41
C ILE A 187 20.75 -15.53 4.81
N LYS A 188 21.85 -15.12 5.48
CA LYS A 188 22.16 -15.58 6.83
C LYS A 188 21.13 -15.11 7.86
N ALA A 189 20.68 -13.85 7.78
CA ALA A 189 19.65 -13.32 8.68
C ALA A 189 18.29 -14.03 8.49
N CYS A 190 17.96 -14.41 7.25
CA CYS A 190 16.71 -15.10 6.92
C CYS A 190 16.72 -16.61 7.22
N SER A 191 17.86 -17.20 7.59
CA SER A 191 17.98 -18.66 7.76
C SER A 191 17.20 -19.24 8.95
N LEU A 192 16.48 -18.42 9.72
CA LEU A 192 15.57 -18.88 10.77
C LEU A 192 14.15 -19.18 10.27
N PHE A 193 13.81 -18.71 9.06
CA PHE A 193 12.47 -18.84 8.48
C PHE A 193 12.39 -19.95 7.42
N SER A 194 13.47 -20.71 7.25
CA SER A 194 13.64 -21.83 6.31
C SER A 194 13.89 -23.12 7.09
#